data_AF-A0A838VKF2-F1
#
_entry.id   AF-A0A838VKF2-F1
#
_cell.length_a   1.000
_cell.length_b   1.000
_cell.length_c   1.000
_cell.angle_alpha   90.00
_cell.angle_beta   90.00
_cell.angle_gamma   90.00
#
_symmetry.space_group_name_H-M   'P 1'
#
loop_
_entity.id
_entity.type
_entity.pdbx_description
1 polymer ?
#
loop_
_entity_poly.entity_id
_entity_poly.type
_entity_poly.pdbx_seq_one_letter_code
_entity_poly.pdbx_strand_id
1 'polypeptide(L)'
;MILSALIVFIVAATLSLFNVRGMDAFGYLGSLGTYGFVLTYLLVSMAAPIYLHRLGKLRLPAIVVSVLATIFMLIPLIGSIYPVPPAPYNTFPFLFLLLLAVGGGWILRLRLYSPNLIKIIENDLEAIHNRFATFKT
;
A
#
# COMPACT_ATOMS: atom_id res chain seq x y z
N MET A 1 -10.06 -19.52 -7.39
CA MET A 1 -11.25 -19.64 -6.52
C MET A 1 -11.03 -20.57 -5.32
N ILE A 2 -10.48 -21.78 -5.49
CA ILE A 2 -10.26 -22.70 -4.36
C ILE A 2 -9.25 -22.16 -3.34
N LEU A 3 -8.11 -21.63 -3.80
CA LEU A 3 -7.09 -21.04 -2.92
C LEU A 3 -7.62 -19.83 -2.12
N SER A 4 -8.34 -18.94 -2.79
CA SER A 4 -8.96 -17.77 -2.14
C SER A 4 -10.02 -18.19 -1.11
N ALA A 5 -10.81 -19.24 -1.39
CA ALA A 5 -11.81 -19.74 -0.45
C ALA A 5 -11.18 -20.38 0.79
N LEU A 6 -10.10 -21.14 0.63
CA LEU A 6 -9.32 -21.71 1.75
C LEU A 6 -8.75 -20.63 2.66
N ILE A 7 -8.18 -19.57 2.06
CA ILE A 7 -7.63 -18.44 2.82
C ILE A 7 -8.74 -17.74 3.61
N VAL A 8 -9.88 -17.44 2.97
CA VAL A 8 -11.02 -16.79 3.64
C VAL A 8 -11.55 -17.67 4.78
N PHE A 9 -11.63 -18.98 4.56
CA PHE A 9 -12.07 -19.92 5.59
C PHE A 9 -11.12 -19.97 6.79
N ILE A 10 -9.81 -19.99 6.56
CA ILE A 10 -8.80 -19.98 7.64
C ILE A 10 -8.87 -18.66 8.43
N VAL A 11 -9.02 -17.52 7.75
CA VAL A 11 -9.15 -16.21 8.41
C VAL A 11 -10.43 -16.15 9.25
N ALA A 12 -11.56 -16.61 8.70
CA ALA A 12 -12.83 -16.65 9.42
C ALA A 12 -12.79 -17.61 10.62
N ALA A 13 -12.20 -18.79 10.45
CA ALA A 13 -12.02 -19.77 11.53
C ALA A 13 -11.16 -19.23 12.66
N THR A 14 -10.05 -18.55 12.33
CA THR A 14 -9.17 -17.93 13.31
C THR A 14 -9.91 -16.83 14.08
N LEU A 15 -10.67 -15.97 13.40
CA LEU A 15 -11.46 -14.91 14.05
C LEU A 15 -12.60 -15.47 14.92
N SER A 16 -13.23 -16.57 14.49
CA SER A 16 -14.25 -17.27 15.28
C SER A 16 -13.67 -17.90 16.55
N LEU A 17 -12.41 -18.36 16.53
CA LEU A 17 -11.71 -18.91 17.71
C LEU A 17 -11.40 -17.81 18.75
N PHE A 18 -11.25 -16.56 18.33
CA PHE A 18 -11.09 -15.40 19.22
C PHE A 18 -12.44 -14.85 19.75
N ASN A 19 -13.54 -15.59 19.57
CA ASN A 19 -14.89 -15.22 20.04
C ASN A 19 -15.41 -13.88 19.47
N VAL A 20 -14.91 -13.49 18.29
CA VAL A 20 -15.32 -12.29 17.56
C VAL A 20 -16.61 -12.59 16.80
N ARG A 21 -17.67 -11.78 17.00
CA ARG A 21 -18.93 -11.96 16.25
C ARG A 21 -18.62 -11.72 14.76
N GLY A 22 -19.22 -12.51 13.86
CA GLY A 22 -18.91 -12.42 12.43
C GLY A 22 -19.02 -11.00 11.84
N MET A 23 -19.92 -10.17 12.36
CA MET A 23 -20.07 -8.76 12.00
C MET A 23 -18.86 -7.91 12.40
N ASP A 24 -18.27 -8.17 13.56
CA ASP A 24 -17.10 -7.46 14.07
C ASP A 24 -15.84 -7.83 13.26
N ALA A 25 -15.73 -9.10 12.84
CA ALA A 25 -14.65 -9.58 11.98
C ALA A 25 -14.61 -8.86 10.62
N PHE A 26 -15.78 -8.62 10.00
CA PHE A 26 -15.87 -7.82 8.78
C PHE A 26 -15.47 -6.36 9.02
N GLY A 27 -15.87 -5.78 10.15
CA GLY A 27 -15.44 -4.44 10.58
C GLY A 27 -13.91 -4.35 10.70
N TYR A 28 -13.29 -5.32 11.37
CA TYR A 28 -11.85 -5.38 11.59
C TYR A 28 -11.04 -5.49 10.29
N LEU A 29 -11.43 -6.40 9.41
CA LEU A 29 -10.77 -6.58 8.11
C LEU A 29 -10.99 -5.36 7.19
N GLY A 30 -12.19 -4.77 7.22
CA GLY A 30 -12.51 -3.54 6.50
C GLY A 30 -11.65 -2.36 6.95
N SER A 31 -11.47 -2.17 8.26
CA SER A 31 -10.59 -1.14 8.81
C SER A 31 -9.13 -1.35 8.40
N LEU A 32 -8.60 -2.57 8.53
CA LEU A 32 -7.23 -2.89 8.10
C LEU A 32 -7.01 -2.64 6.60
N GLY A 33 -7.97 -3.03 5.76
CA GLY A 33 -7.93 -2.74 4.34
C GLY A 33 -7.91 -1.23 4.07
N THR A 34 -8.75 -0.46 4.78
CA THR A 34 -8.83 0.99 4.63
C THR A 34 -7.52 1.69 4.99
N TYR A 35 -6.84 1.28 6.07
CA TYR A 35 -5.51 1.81 6.41
C TYR A 35 -4.49 1.56 5.30
N GLY A 36 -4.49 0.36 4.71
CA GLY A 36 -3.61 0.03 3.59
C GLY A 36 -3.87 0.89 2.35
N PHE A 37 -5.14 1.08 1.98
CA PHE A 37 -5.51 1.92 0.86
C PHE A 37 -5.15 3.39 1.09
N VAL A 38 -5.53 3.96 2.23
CA VAL A 38 -5.24 5.36 2.58
C VAL A 38 -3.73 5.63 2.57
N LEU A 39 -2.93 4.73 3.16
CA LEU A 39 -1.48 4.85 3.13
C LEU A 39 -0.92 4.77 1.71
N THR A 40 -1.41 3.84 0.88
CA THR A 40 -0.98 3.72 -0.51
C THR A 40 -1.31 4.98 -1.30
N TYR A 41 -2.51 5.54 -1.14
CA TYR A 41 -2.91 6.77 -1.83
C TYR A 41 -2.10 7.97 -1.37
N LEU A 42 -1.77 8.07 -0.08
CA LEU A 42 -0.85 9.08 0.44
C LEU A 42 0.54 8.95 -0.22
N LEU A 43 1.10 7.75 -0.24
CA LEU A 43 2.41 7.50 -0.86
C LEU A 43 2.41 7.81 -2.36
N VAL A 44 1.39 7.40 -3.10
CA VAL A 44 1.25 7.69 -4.54
C VAL A 44 1.09 9.20 -4.77
N SER A 45 0.29 9.86 -3.96
CA SER A 45 0.07 11.30 -4.02
C SER A 45 1.36 12.09 -3.74
N MET A 46 2.22 11.61 -2.84
CA MET A 46 3.55 12.18 -2.58
C MET A 46 4.58 11.81 -3.66
N ALA A 47 4.51 10.60 -4.22
CA ALA A 47 5.43 10.14 -5.25
C ALA A 47 5.20 10.83 -6.61
N ALA A 48 3.94 11.16 -6.94
CA ALA A 48 3.57 11.83 -8.18
C ALA A 48 4.33 13.15 -8.43
N PRO A 49 4.35 14.14 -7.50
CA PRO A 49 5.11 15.37 -7.70
C PRO A 49 6.63 15.13 -7.71
N ILE A 50 7.14 14.20 -6.88
CA ILE A 50 8.58 13.87 -6.86
C ILE A 50 9.02 13.28 -8.22
N TYR A 51 8.22 12.35 -8.77
CA TYR A 51 8.49 11.73 -10.05
C TYR A 51 8.42 12.75 -11.20
N LEU A 52 7.40 13.62 -11.19
CA LEU A 52 7.26 14.67 -12.19
C LEU A 52 8.38 15.72 -12.10
N HIS A 53 8.93 15.93 -10.89
CA HIS A 53 10.08 16.81 -10.66
C HIS A 53 11.36 16.24 -11.25
N ARG A 54 11.56 14.92 -11.11
CA ARG A 54 12.70 14.23 -11.72
C ARG A 54 12.66 14.25 -13.25
N LEU A 55 11.47 14.28 -13.84
CA LEU A 55 11.29 14.37 -15.30
C LEU A 55 11.39 15.80 -15.87
N GLY A 56 11.57 16.82 -15.01
CA GLY A 56 11.62 18.23 -15.45
C GLY A 56 10.32 18.76 -16.06
N LYS A 57 9.21 18.02 -15.97
CA LYS A 57 7.89 18.37 -16.52
C LYS A 57 6.90 18.79 -15.43
N LEU A 58 7.41 19.40 -14.36
CA LEU A 58 6.58 19.82 -13.23
C LEU A 58 5.57 20.88 -13.68
N ARG A 59 4.31 20.47 -13.82
CA ARG A 59 3.20 21.37 -14.14
C ARG A 59 2.48 21.74 -12.85
N LEU A 60 2.24 23.03 -12.63
CA LEU A 60 1.41 23.57 -11.54
C LEU A 60 0.14 22.75 -11.26
N PRO A 61 -0.68 22.36 -12.26
CA PRO A 61 -1.88 21.55 -12.02
C PRO A 61 -1.58 20.19 -11.37
N ALA A 62 -0.47 19.54 -11.69
CA ALA A 62 -0.12 18.25 -11.08
C ALA A 62 0.22 18.39 -9.59
N ILE A 63 0.83 19.50 -9.20
CA ILE A 63 1.11 19.82 -7.80
C ILE A 63 -0.20 20.07 -7.05
N VAL A 64 -1.10 20.88 -7.63
CA VAL A 64 -2.40 21.19 -7.02
C VAL A 64 -3.24 19.92 -6.82
N VAL A 65 -3.30 19.05 -7.82
CA VAL A 65 -4.03 17.77 -7.73
C VAL A 65 -3.40 16.86 -6.67
N SER A 66 -2.07 16.81 -6.58
CA SER A 66 -1.37 16.01 -5.56
C SER A 66 -1.64 16.53 -4.15
N VAL A 67 -1.56 17.84 -3.94
CA VAL A 67 -1.85 18.48 -2.65
C VAL A 67 -3.30 18.24 -2.25
N LEU A 68 -4.26 18.44 -3.17
CA LEU A 68 -5.67 18.17 -2.91
C LEU A 68 -5.89 16.68 -2.57
N ALA A 69 -5.33 15.75 -3.34
CA ALA A 69 -5.45 14.33 -3.06
C ALA A 69 -4.89 13.95 -1.67
N THR A 70 -3.75 14.54 -1.27
CA THR A 70 -3.17 14.37 0.06
C THR A 70 -4.12 14.88 1.16
N ILE A 71 -4.68 16.08 1.00
CA ILE A 71 -5.63 16.67 1.96
C ILE A 71 -6.89 15.81 2.07
N PHE A 72 -7.45 15.36 0.95
CA PHE A 72 -8.63 14.49 0.96
C PHE A 72 -8.36 13.13 1.61
N MET A 73 -7.14 12.60 1.51
CA MET A 73 -6.74 11.34 2.17
C MET A 73 -6.40 11.51 3.66
N LEU A 74 -6.04 12.72 4.10
CA LEU A 74 -5.84 13.03 5.52
C LEU A 74 -7.16 12.96 6.32
N ILE A 75 -8.29 13.28 5.69
CA ILE A 75 -9.61 13.23 6.33
C ILE A 75 -9.96 11.82 6.84
N PRO A 76 -9.98 10.75 6.02
CA PRO A 76 -10.23 9.40 6.50
C PRO A 76 -9.11 8.89 7.41
N LEU A 77 -7.86 9.35 7.25
CA LEU A 77 -6.77 8.97 8.16
C LEU A 77 -7.04 9.47 9.59
N ILE A 78 -7.40 10.74 9.74
CA ILE A 78 -7.73 11.34 11.05
C ILE A 78 -9.03 10.75 11.58
N GLY A 79 -10.07 10.62 10.74
CA GLY A 79 -11.34 10.01 11.13
C GLY A 79 -11.23 8.54 11.52
N SER A 80 -10.16 7.86 11.09
CA SER A 80 -9.88 6.48 11.48
C SER A 80 -9.06 6.33 12.76
N ILE A 81 -8.50 7.42 13.29
CA ILE A 81 -7.79 7.48 14.58
C ILE A 81 -8.67 8.14 15.66
N TYR A 82 -9.54 9.07 15.25
CA TYR A 82 -10.46 9.81 16.11
C TYR A 82 -11.90 9.71 15.59
N PRO A 83 -12.88 9.31 16.42
CA PRO A 83 -12.80 9.08 17.87
C PRO A 83 -12.15 7.74 18.22
N VAL A 84 -11.37 7.71 19.32
CA VAL A 84 -10.67 6.51 19.79
C VAL A 84 -11.70 5.41 20.08
N PRO A 85 -11.73 4.34 19.27
CA PRO A 85 -12.74 3.29 19.41
C PRO A 85 -12.46 2.43 20.66
N PRO A 86 -13.51 1.88 21.30
CA PRO A 86 -13.35 1.00 22.46
C PRO A 86 -12.49 -0.23 22.12
N ALA A 87 -11.80 -0.77 23.14
CA ALA A 87 -11.02 -2.01 22.99
C ALA A 87 -11.91 -3.09 22.34
N PRO A 88 -11.46 -3.79 21.27
CA PRO A 88 -10.07 -4.02 20.84
C PRO A 88 -9.59 -3.18 19.64
N TYR A 89 -10.31 -2.13 19.22
CA TYR A 89 -9.97 -1.39 18.00
C TYR A 89 -8.69 -0.53 18.11
N ASN A 90 -8.23 -0.22 19.32
CA ASN A 90 -7.00 0.55 19.55
C ASN A 90 -5.73 -0.21 19.09
N THR A 91 -5.82 -1.52 18.85
CA THR A 91 -4.69 -2.34 18.41
C THR A 91 -4.52 -2.35 16.88
N PHE A 92 -5.53 -1.90 16.10
CA PHE A 92 -5.47 -1.93 14.64
C PHE A 92 -4.34 -1.12 14.02
N PRO A 93 -4.03 0.11 14.49
CA PRO A 93 -2.88 0.86 13.98
C PRO A 93 -1.57 0.10 14.18
N PHE A 94 -1.40 -0.58 15.33
CA PHE A 94 -0.20 -1.36 15.63
C PHE A 94 -0.10 -2.63 14.78
N LEU A 95 -1.21 -3.34 14.56
CA LEU A 95 -1.26 -4.49 13.64
C LEU A 95 -0.90 -4.08 12.22
N PHE A 96 -1.40 -2.94 11.77
CA PHE A 96 -1.06 -2.39 10.46
C PHE A 96 0.43 -2.02 10.37
N LEU A 97 1.00 -1.38 11.39
CA LEU A 97 2.43 -1.10 11.47
C LEU A 97 3.28 -2.39 11.46
N LEU A 98 2.82 -3.44 12.14
CA LEU A 98 3.50 -4.74 12.13
C LEU A 98 3.48 -5.36 10.72
N LEU A 99 2.35 -5.30 10.01
CA LEU A 99 2.26 -5.74 8.62
C LEU A 99 3.20 -4.94 7.70
N LEU A 100 3.28 -3.61 7.88
CA LEU A 100 4.23 -2.78 7.15
C LEU A 100 5.69 -3.12 7.48
N ALA A 101 6.00 -3.40 8.74
CA ALA A 101 7.34 -3.80 9.15
C ALA A 101 7.74 -5.15 8.55
N VAL A 102 6.82 -6.12 8.52
CA VAL A 102 7.05 -7.43 7.89
C VAL A 102 7.24 -7.29 6.39
N GLY A 103 6.35 -6.55 5.70
CA GLY A 103 6.46 -6.32 4.26
C GLY A 103 7.71 -5.53 3.88
N GLY A 104 7.99 -4.44 4.60
CA GLY A 104 9.19 -3.63 4.43
C GLY A 104 10.46 -4.43 4.71
N GLY A 105 10.48 -5.22 5.80
CA GLY A 105 11.58 -6.11 6.15
C GLY A 105 11.84 -7.17 5.08
N TRP A 106 10.78 -7.73 4.48
CA TRP A 106 10.90 -8.67 3.37
C TRP A 106 11.53 -8.03 2.13
N ILE A 107 11.07 -6.84 1.73
CA ILE A 107 11.61 -6.08 0.59
C ILE A 107 13.06 -5.69 0.85
N LEU A 108 13.38 -5.23 2.06
CA LEU A 108 14.75 -4.88 2.45
C LEU A 108 15.65 -6.11 2.42
N ARG A 109 15.20 -7.27 2.94
CA ARG A 109 15.93 -8.53 2.79
C ARG A 109 16.17 -8.86 1.32
N LEU A 110 15.14 -8.82 0.48
CA LEU A 110 15.28 -9.15 -0.94
C LEU A 110 16.28 -8.22 -1.65
N ARG A 111 16.24 -6.93 -1.32
CA ARG A 111 17.16 -5.92 -1.84
C ARG A 111 18.61 -6.17 -1.41
N LEU A 112 18.82 -6.63 -0.17
CA LEU A 112 20.15 -6.92 0.36
C LEU A 112 20.73 -8.25 -0.17
N TYR A 113 19.88 -9.25 -0.38
CA TYR A 113 20.32 -10.60 -0.79
C TYR A 113 20.50 -10.75 -2.31
N SER A 114 19.98 -9.86 -3.15
CA SER A 114 20.06 -10.03 -4.61
C SER A 114 20.29 -8.71 -5.38
N PRO A 115 21.48 -8.10 -5.28
CA PRO A 115 21.87 -6.97 -6.11
C PRO A 115 21.90 -7.31 -7.62
N ASN A 116 22.11 -8.59 -7.97
CA ASN A 116 22.10 -9.04 -9.36
C ASN A 116 20.68 -9.01 -9.97
N LEU A 117 19.61 -9.23 -9.18
CA LEU A 117 18.23 -9.14 -9.69
C LEU A 117 17.88 -7.71 -10.11
N ILE A 118 18.37 -6.70 -9.38
CA ILE A 118 18.14 -5.30 -9.74
C ILE A 118 18.83 -4.97 -11.07
N LYS A 119 20.08 -5.43 -11.25
CA LYS A 119 20.81 -5.26 -12.52
C LYS A 119 20.14 -5.98 -13.69
N ILE A 120 19.56 -7.16 -13.47
CA ILE A 120 18.80 -7.88 -14.51
C ILE A 120 17.54 -7.10 -14.90
N ILE A 121 16.78 -6.59 -13.92
CA ILE A 121 15.57 -5.78 -14.19
C ILE A 121 15.93 -4.47 -14.92
N GLU A 122 17.03 -3.83 -14.53
CA GLU A 122 17.52 -2.60 -15.19
C GLU A 122 17.92 -2.87 -16.65
N ASN A 123 18.70 -3.94 -16.90
CA ASN A 123 19.08 -4.35 -18.24
C ASN A 123 17.85 -4.70 -19.12
N ASP A 124 16.85 -5.39 -18.55
CA ASP A 124 15.60 -5.72 -19.27
C ASP A 124 14.78 -4.46 -19.60
N LEU A 125 14.71 -3.49 -18.68
CA LEU A 125 14.03 -2.22 -18.91
C LEU A 125 14.71 -1.39 -20.00
N GLU A 126 16.05 -1.35 -20.03
CA GLU A 126 16.82 -0.70 -21.09
C GLU A 126 16.62 -1.39 -22.45
N ALA A 127 16.61 -2.73 -22.48
CA ALA A 127 16.35 -3.51 -23.70
C ALA A 127 14.95 -3.23 -24.26
N ILE A 128 13.94 -3.16 -23.39
CA ILE A 128 12.56 -2.81 -23.76
C ILE A 128 12.48 -1.37 -24.27
N HIS A 129 13.06 -0.41 -23.55
CA HIS A 129 13.04 1.01 -23.94
C HIS A 129 13.69 1.21 -25.32
N ASN A 130 14.85 0.61 -25.55
CA ASN A 130 15.54 0.68 -26.83
C ASN A 130 14.71 0.06 -27.96
N ARG A 131 14.09 -1.10 -27.72
CA ARG A 131 13.21 -1.74 -28.70
C ARG A 131 12.05 -0.85 -29.11
N PHE A 132 11.38 -0.20 -28.15
CA PHE A 132 10.26 0.70 -28.44
C PHE A 132 10.69 2.05 -29.03
N ALA A 133 11.90 2.54 -28.73
CA ALA A 133 12.45 3.74 -29.36
C ALA A 133 12.70 3.54 -30.87
N THR A 134 13.15 2.35 -31.28
CA THR A 134 13.31 1.99 -32.70
C THR A 134 12.01 1.86 -33.49
N PHE A 135 10.84 1.68 -32.85
CA PHE A 135 9.55 1.61 -33.55
C PHE A 135 8.92 2.99 -33.84
N LYS A 136 9.53 4.08 -33.36
CA LYS A 136 9.01 5.45 -33.51
C LYS A 136 9.75 6.28 -34.58
N THR A 137 10.44 5.62 -35.51
CA THR A 137 11.01 6.18 -36.75
C THR A 137 10.39 5.46 -37.93
#